data_AF-A0A3A9ER49-F1
#
_entry.id   AF-A0A3A9ER49-F1
#
_cell.length_a   1.000
_cell.length_b   1.000
_cell.length_c   1.000
_cell.angle_alpha   90.00
_cell.angle_beta   90.00
_cell.angle_gamma   90.00
#
_symmetry.space_group_name_H-M   'P 1'
#
loop_
_entity.id
_entity.type
_entity.pdbx_description
1 polymer ?
#
loop_
_entity_poly.entity_id
_entity_poly.type
_entity_poly.pdbx_seq_one_letter_code
_entity_poly.pdbx_strand_id
1 'polypeptide(L)'
;MNQYALTLPLYRQEQEFQRLPISRQTMANWVIAAHERWFGELFRRLREELLSNEILHADEITLTVLWEDGRKATQKSYVWVYRTSGDSERPAVLQQAV
;
A
#
# COMPACT_ATOMS: atom_id res chain seq x y z
N MET A 1 -15.50 15.60 -0.86
CA MET A 1 -15.74 14.15 -0.87
C MET A 1 -14.54 13.50 -1.55
N ASN A 2 -13.68 12.88 -0.75
CA ASN A 2 -12.28 12.60 -1.08
C ASN A 2 -12.15 11.15 -1.59
N GLN A 3 -12.19 10.96 -2.92
CA GLN A 3 -12.06 9.63 -3.55
C GLN A 3 -10.71 8.95 -3.23
N TYR A 4 -9.69 9.72 -2.84
CA TYR A 4 -8.38 9.20 -2.45
C TYR A 4 -8.24 8.88 -0.95
N ALA A 5 -9.19 9.34 -0.11
CA ALA A 5 -9.19 9.03 1.33
C ALA A 5 -9.98 7.75 1.68
N LEU A 6 -10.76 7.23 0.73
CA LEU A 6 -11.34 5.91 0.87
C LEU A 6 -10.44 4.97 0.09
N THR A 7 -9.91 3.94 0.77
CA THR A 7 -9.20 2.79 0.23
C THR A 7 -10.13 1.98 -0.68
N LEU A 8 -10.65 2.61 -1.74
CA LEU A 8 -11.66 2.11 -2.63
C LEU A 8 -11.01 1.03 -3.51
N PRO A 9 -11.48 -0.23 -3.43
CA PRO A 9 -10.95 -1.28 -4.30
C PRO A 9 -11.10 -0.87 -5.77
N LEU A 10 -10.12 -1.22 -6.61
CA LEU A 10 -10.11 -0.86 -8.03
C LEU A 10 -11.36 -1.33 -8.79
N TYR A 11 -11.99 -2.45 -8.38
CA TYR A 11 -13.25 -2.89 -8.98
C TYR A 11 -14.41 -1.91 -8.70
N ARG A 12 -14.41 -1.25 -7.53
CA ARG A 12 -15.42 -0.24 -7.22
C ARG A 12 -15.15 1.03 -8.00
N GLN A 13 -13.88 1.41 -8.17
CA GLN A 13 -13.51 2.52 -9.03
C GLN A 13 -13.93 2.28 -10.49
N GLU A 14 -13.73 1.07 -11.00
CA GLU A 14 -14.19 0.67 -12.34
C GLU A 14 -15.72 0.80 -12.48
N GLN A 15 -16.48 0.45 -11.44
CA GLN A 15 -17.94 0.64 -11.41
C GLN A 15 -18.34 2.12 -11.42
N GLU A 16 -17.62 2.99 -10.71
CA GLU A 16 -17.88 4.44 -10.74
C GLU A 16 -17.53 5.06 -12.11
N PHE A 17 -16.50 4.52 -12.77
CA PHE A 17 -16.04 4.98 -14.07
C PHE A 17 -16.73 4.28 -15.25
N GLN A 18 -17.93 3.71 -15.08
CA GLN A 18 -18.67 3.00 -16.14
C GLN A 18 -18.80 3.75 -17.49
N ARG A 19 -18.72 5.08 -17.47
CA ARG A 19 -18.76 5.92 -18.68
C ARG A 19 -17.41 6.10 -19.39
N LEU A 20 -16.32 5.64 -18.78
CA LEU A 20 -14.96 5.68 -19.29
C LEU A 20 -14.50 4.25 -19.60
N PRO A 21 -13.81 3.99 -20.72
CA PRO A 21 -13.32 2.65 -21.07
C PRO A 21 -12.03 2.29 -20.30
N ILE A 22 -12.03 2.46 -18.97
CA ILE A 22 -10.88 2.21 -18.12
C ILE A 22 -11.13 0.94 -17.31
N SER A 23 -10.38 -0.12 -17.61
CA SER A 23 -10.49 -1.38 -16.90
C SER A 23 -9.75 -1.34 -15.55
N ARG A 24 -10.16 -2.21 -14.62
CA ARG A 24 -9.45 -2.51 -13.38
C ARG A 24 -7.98 -2.86 -13.62
N GLN A 25 -7.71 -3.64 -14.67
CA GLN A 25 -6.35 -4.03 -15.05
C GLN A 25 -5.50 -2.82 -15.45
N THR A 26 -6.09 -1.92 -16.24
CA THR A 26 -5.42 -0.67 -16.66
C THR A 26 -5.05 0.17 -15.44
N MET A 27 -5.97 0.35 -14.50
CA MET A 27 -5.70 1.11 -13.26
C MET A 27 -4.64 0.43 -12.38
N ALA A 28 -4.70 -0.91 -12.23
CA ALA A 28 -3.70 -1.66 -11.47
C ALA A 28 -2.30 -1.47 -12.07
N ASN A 29 -2.17 -1.56 -13.39
CA ASN A 29 -0.91 -1.33 -14.09
C ASN A 29 -0.39 0.09 -13.89
N TRP A 30 -1.28 1.09 -13.85
CA TRP A 30 -0.89 2.49 -13.57
C TRP A 30 -0.39 2.67 -12.13
N VAL A 31 -1.05 2.05 -11.14
CA VAL A 31 -0.59 2.08 -9.74
C VAL A 31 0.80 1.47 -9.60
N ILE A 32 1.03 0.31 -10.23
CA ILE A 32 2.34 -0.37 -10.24
C ILE A 32 3.39 0.51 -10.91
N ALA A 33 3.11 1.00 -12.12
CA ALA A 33 4.05 1.86 -12.85
C ALA A 33 4.38 3.14 -12.09
N ALA A 34 3.40 3.72 -11.39
CA ALA A 34 3.62 4.90 -10.56
C ALA A 34 4.54 4.60 -9.37
N HIS A 35 4.31 3.46 -8.70
CA HIS A 35 5.16 2.95 -7.63
C HIS A 35 6.61 2.80 -8.08
N GLU A 36 6.84 2.08 -9.18
CA GLU A 36 8.16 1.81 -9.71
C GLU A 36 8.90 3.08 -10.18
N ARG A 37 8.19 4.04 -10.76
CA ARG A 37 8.80 5.22 -11.38
C ARG A 37 9.07 6.36 -10.42
N TRP A 38 8.16 6.59 -9.46
CA TRP A 38 8.15 7.86 -8.72
C TRP A 38 8.20 7.69 -7.20
N PHE A 39 7.74 6.56 -6.66
CA PHE A 39 7.56 6.45 -5.22
C PHE A 39 8.72 5.76 -4.50
N GLY A 40 9.66 5.09 -5.19
CA GLY A 40 10.78 4.40 -4.54
C GLY A 40 11.58 5.29 -3.57
N GLU A 41 11.89 6.53 -3.97
CA GLU A 41 12.60 7.50 -3.13
C GLU A 41 11.74 7.99 -1.94
N LEU A 42 10.44 8.13 -2.13
CA LEU A 42 9.52 8.47 -1.04
C LEU A 42 9.48 7.35 0.01
N PHE A 43 9.37 6.10 -0.43
CA PHE A 43 9.38 4.94 0.47
C PHE A 43 10.69 4.84 1.25
N ARG A 44 11.82 5.11 0.59
CA ARG A 44 13.13 5.18 1.26
C ARG A 44 13.16 6.23 2.37
N ARG A 45 12.69 7.46 2.08
CA ARG A 45 12.64 8.54 3.07
C ARG A 45 11.67 8.26 4.23
N LEU A 46 10.51 7.67 3.94
CA LEU A 46 9.56 7.24 4.98
C LEU A 46 10.19 6.20 5.91
N ARG A 47 10.93 5.24 5.34
CA ARG A 47 11.67 4.25 6.14
C ARG A 47 12.75 4.89 7.00
N GLU A 48 13.49 5.86 6.46
CA GLU A 48 14.52 6.60 7.21
C GLU A 48 13.92 7.39 8.37
N GLU A 49 12.82 8.09 8.14
CA GLU A 49 12.11 8.83 9.19
C GLU A 49 11.56 7.86 10.26
N LEU A 50 10.98 6.72 9.88
CA LEU A 50 10.57 5.71 10.85
C LEU A 50 11.75 5.24 11.71
N LEU A 51 12.88 4.89 11.08
CA LEU A 51 14.06 4.39 11.79
C LEU A 51 14.79 5.44 12.64
N SER A 52 14.54 6.74 12.44
CA SER A 52 15.09 7.79 13.30
C SER A 52 14.28 8.03 14.58
N ASN A 53 13.09 7.45 14.70
CA ASN A 53 12.28 7.54 15.92
C ASN A 53 12.75 6.51 16.96
N GLU A 54 12.79 6.90 18.24
CA GLU A 54 13.17 6.02 19.34
C GLU A 54 12.16 4.88 19.55
N ILE A 55 10.88 5.15 19.29
CA ILE A 55 9.78 4.21 19.45
C ILE A 55 9.02 4.10 18.13
N LEU A 56 8.70 2.86 17.75
CA LEU A 56 7.88 2.52 16.59
C LEU A 56 6.75 1.58 16.99
N HIS A 57 5.59 1.79 16.38
CA HIS A 57 4.48 0.85 16.46
C HIS A 57 4.41 0.03 15.18
N ALA A 58 4.26 -1.28 15.32
CA ALA A 58 4.10 -2.20 14.21
C ALA A 58 2.87 -3.09 14.45
N ASP A 59 2.08 -3.32 13.41
CA ASP A 59 0.93 -4.23 13.44
C ASP A 59 0.98 -5.19 12.24
N GLU A 60 0.63 -6.45 12.46
CA GLU A 60 0.65 -7.50 11.44
C GLU A 60 -0.74 -7.67 10.83
N ILE A 61 -0.79 -7.66 9.49
CA ILE A 61 -1.99 -7.94 8.71
C ILE A 61 -1.74 -9.19 7.87
N THR A 62 -2.58 -10.21 8.05
CA THR A 62 -2.54 -11.41 7.22
C THR A 62 -3.51 -11.28 6.05
N LEU A 63 -3.09 -11.67 4.85
CA LEU A 63 -3.94 -11.78 3.67
C LEU A 63 -3.59 -13.03 2.86
N THR A 64 -4.36 -13.28 1.81
CA THR A 64 -4.09 -14.35 0.87
C THR A 64 -3.83 -13.74 -0.51
N VAL A 65 -2.66 -14.01 -1.07
CA VAL A 65 -2.28 -13.53 -2.40
C VAL A 65 -2.66 -14.57 -3.44
N LEU A 66 -3.41 -14.16 -4.47
CA LEU A 66 -3.89 -15.07 -5.51
C LEU A 66 -2.75 -15.66 -6.36
N TRP A 67 -1.66 -14.91 -6.53
CA TRP A 67 -0.50 -15.33 -7.28
C TRP A 67 0.77 -14.75 -6.65
N GLU A 68 1.59 -15.64 -6.09
CA GLU A 68 2.88 -15.34 -5.49
C GLU A 68 3.84 -16.44 -5.92
N ASP A 69 5.02 -16.07 -6.41
CA ASP A 69 5.94 -17.04 -7.00
C ASP A 69 6.40 -18.06 -5.94
N GLY A 70 6.35 -19.35 -6.29
CA GLY A 70 6.66 -20.45 -5.37
C GLY A 70 5.66 -20.68 -4.22
N ARG A 71 4.51 -19.98 -4.15
CA ARG A 71 3.53 -20.12 -3.06
C ARG A 71 2.12 -20.43 -3.56
N LYS A 72 1.37 -21.20 -2.76
CA LYS A 72 -0.02 -21.56 -3.08
C LYS A 72 -0.95 -20.42 -2.67
N ALA A 73 -1.96 -20.16 -3.48
CA ALA A 73 -3.02 -19.16 -3.23
C ALA A 73 -3.91 -19.45 -2.01
N THR A 74 -3.62 -20.47 -1.20
CA THR A 74 -4.30 -20.78 0.07
C THR A 74 -3.42 -20.48 1.28
N GLN A 75 -2.15 -20.17 1.06
CA GLN A 75 -1.20 -19.84 2.13
C GLN A 75 -1.41 -18.39 2.58
N LYS A 76 -1.19 -18.15 3.87
CA LYS A 76 -1.21 -16.80 4.44
C LYS A 76 0.05 -16.06 4.04
N SER A 77 -0.11 -14.88 3.47
CA SER A 77 0.94 -13.89 3.29
C SER A 77 0.76 -12.78 4.33
N TYR A 78 1.83 -12.06 4.60
CA TYR A 78 1.89 -11.13 5.72
C TYR A 78 2.29 -9.74 5.21
N VAL A 79 1.63 -8.73 5.75
CA VAL A 79 1.97 -7.33 5.54
C VAL A 79 2.09 -6.69 6.91
N TRP A 80 3.14 -5.92 7.11
CA TRP A 80 3.36 -5.15 8.32
C TRP A 80 3.03 -3.68 8.08
N VAL A 81 2.40 -3.05 9.05
CA VAL A 81 2.19 -1.60 9.08
C VAL A 81 3.07 -1.02 10.18
N TYR A 82 4.00 -0.15 9.81
CA TYR A 82 4.85 0.60 10.72
C TYR A 82 4.37 2.04 10.82
N ARG A 83 4.41 2.61 12.01
CA ARG A 83 4.12 4.03 12.21
C ARG A 83 4.91 4.63 13.37
N THR A 84 5.12 5.93 13.29
CA THR A 84 5.62 6.73 14.41
C THR A 84 4.55 6.85 15.52
N SER A 85 5.01 7.18 16.72
CA SER A 85 4.15 7.60 17.83
C SER A 85 3.32 8.85 17.47
N GLY A 86 2.20 9.03 18.18
CA GLY A 86 1.26 10.13 17.89
C GLY A 86 1.80 11.53 18.19
N ASP A 87 2.86 11.63 18.97
CA ASP A 87 3.58 12.83 19.37
C ASP A 87 4.82 13.13 18.50
N SER A 88 5.09 12.31 17.48
CA SER A 88 6.21 12.54 16.56
C SER A 88 6.02 13.85 15.77
N GLU A 89 7.06 14.68 15.73
CA GLU A 89 7.09 15.93 14.95
C GLU A 89 6.87 15.67 13.44
N ARG A 90 7.23 14.48 12.97
CA ARG A 90 7.13 14.06 11.57
C ARG A 90 6.41 12.72 11.47
N PRO A 91 5.07 12.73 11.45
CA PRO A 91 4.30 11.50 11.37
C PRO A 91 4.60 10.74 10.07
N ALA A 92 4.98 9.47 10.21
CA ALA A 92 5.21 8.57 9.09
C ALA A 92 4.47 7.25 9.28
N VAL A 93 3.95 6.69 8.17
CA VAL A 93 3.31 5.38 8.11
C VAL A 93 3.82 4.65 6.88
N LEU A 94 4.18 3.37 7.03
CA LEU A 94 4.69 2.53 5.95
C LEU A 94 4.10 1.13 6.03
N GLN A 95 3.60 0.61 4.91
CA GLN A 95 3.17 -0.78 4.79
C GLN A 95 4.19 -1.57 3.96
N GLN A 96 4.56 -2.75 4.42
CA GLN A 96 5.54 -3.60 3.74
C GLN A 96 5.09 -5.07 3.78
N ALA A 97 5.03 -5.71 2.61
CA ALA A 97 4.84 -7.16 2.50
C ALA A 97 6.12 -7.92 2.85
N VAL A 98 5.97 -9.08 3.49
CA VAL A 98 7.05 -9.99 3.89
C VAL A 98 6.86 -11.36 3.26
#